data_AF-A0A3D1BFF1-F1
#
_entry.id   AF-A0A3D1BFF1-F1
#
_cell.length_a   1.000
_cell.length_b   1.000
_cell.length_c   1.000
_cell.angle_alpha   90.00
_cell.angle_beta   90.00
_cell.angle_gamma   90.00
#
_symmetry.space_group_name_H-M   'P 1'
#
loop_
_entity.id
_entity.type
_entity.pdbx_description
1 polymer ?
#
loop_
_entity_poly.entity_id
_entity_poly.type
_entity_poly.pdbx_seq_one_letter_code
_entity_poly.pdbx_strand_id
1 'polypeptide(L)' 'DVLSARAIPRADGGRIAHVDVEVTNQEGARVAWLTATGYKMSKTW' A
#
# COMPACT_ATOMS: atom_id res chain seq x y z
N ASP A 1 16.34 14.51 1.48
CA ASP A 1 16.14 13.07 1.71
C ASP A 1 15.10 12.58 0.72
N VAL A 2 15.36 11.48 0.03
CA VAL A 2 14.44 10.91 -0.96
C VAL A 2 13.83 9.65 -0.38
N LEU A 3 12.50 9.61 -0.31
CA LEU A 3 11.74 8.46 0.14
C LEU A 3 11.12 7.74 -1.06
N SER A 4 11.23 6.42 -1.08
CA SER A 4 10.55 5.55 -2.03
C SER A 4 9.45 4.78 -1.31
N ALA A 5 8.28 4.66 -1.94
CA ALA A 5 7.14 3.94 -1.39
C ALA A 5 6.72 2.80 -2.32
N ARG A 6 6.55 1.60 -1.78
CA ARG A 6 6.09 0.41 -2.51
C ARG A 6 4.79 -0.10 -1.92
N ALA A 7 3.75 -0.17 -2.75
CA ALA A 7 2.48 -0.77 -2.39
C ALA A 7 2.53 -2.31 -2.55
N ILE A 8 2.06 -3.01 -1.53
CA ILE A 8 1.98 -4.47 -1.43
C ILE A 8 0.51 -4.81 -1.14
N PRO A 9 -0.30 -5.12 -2.18
CA PRO A 9 -1.67 -5.55 -2.01
C PRO A 9 -1.72 -6.86 -1.22
N ARG A 10 -2.57 -6.92 -0.19
CA ARG A 10 -2.89 -8.19 0.48
C ARG A 10 -3.96 -8.93 -0.32
N ALA A 11 -4.00 -10.25 -0.16
CA ALA A 11 -4.94 -11.13 -0.84
C ALA A 11 -6.38 -10.60 -0.80
N ASP A 12 -7.06 -10.75 -1.93
CA ASP A 12 -8.30 -10.06 -2.25
C ASP A 12 -9.51 -10.79 -1.67
N GLY A 13 -10.06 -10.27 -0.57
CA GLY A 13 -11.20 -10.87 0.13
C GLY A 13 -12.58 -10.43 -0.40
N GLY A 14 -12.62 -9.60 -1.46
CA GLY A 14 -13.87 -9.09 -2.04
C GLY A 14 -13.89 -7.57 -2.11
N ARG A 15 -14.85 -6.93 -1.44
CA ARG A 15 -15.09 -5.47 -1.52
C ARG A 15 -14.13 -4.62 -0.70
N ILE A 16 -13.44 -5.20 0.28
CA ILE A 16 -12.44 -4.50 1.09
C ILE A 16 -11.06 -4.87 0.55
N ALA A 17 -10.26 -3.87 0.21
CA ALA A 17 -8.88 -4.01 -0.20
C ALA A 17 -7.98 -3.57 0.95
N HIS A 18 -7.00 -4.40 1.28
CA HIS A 18 -5.92 -4.02 2.19
C HIS A 18 -4.62 -3.88 1.39
N VAL A 19 -3.89 -2.79 1.63
CA VAL A 19 -2.62 -2.51 0.98
C VAL A 19 -1.62 -2.14 2.05
N ASP A 20 -0.52 -2.87 2.13
CA ASP A 20 0.63 -2.43 2.88
C ASP A 20 1.49 -1.50 2.03
N VAL A 21 2.09 -0.50 2.65
CA VAL A 21 3.02 0.41 2.00
C VAL A 21 4.33 0.36 2.78
N GLU A 22 5.36 -0.13 2.11
CA GLU A 22 6.73 -0.08 2.60
C GLU A 22 7.37 1.23 2.14
N VAL A 23 7.96 1.98 3.07
CA VAL A 23 8.70 3.21 2.78
C VAL A 23 10.17 3.01 3.10
N THR A 24 11.03 3.26 2.11
CA THR A 24 12.49 3.16 2.23
C THR A 24 13.16 4.50 1.93
N ASN A 25 14.28 4.77 2.60
CA ASN A 25 15.15 5.89 2.24
C ASN A 25 16.09 5.51 1.07
N GLN A 26 16.91 6.47 0.64
CA GLN A 26 17.92 6.29 -0.42
C GLN A 26 19.02 5.25 -0.11
N GLU A 27 19.21 4.87 1.16
CA GLU A 27 20.17 3.85 1.59
C GLU A 27 19.55 2.44 1.58
N GLY A 28 18.28 2.31 1.20
CA GLY A 28 17.53 1.06 1.27
C GLY A 28 17.05 0.69 2.67
N ALA A 29 17.24 1.57 3.66
CA ALA A 29 16.72 1.35 4.99
C ALA A 29 15.20 1.57 5.01
N ARG A 30 14.46 0.62 5.59
CA ARG A 30 13.03 0.76 5.81
C ARG A 30 12.77 1.75 6.95
N VAL A 31 12.09 2.84 6.65
CA VAL A 31 11.84 3.93 7.60
C VAL A 31 10.39 3.99 8.06
N ALA A 32 9.45 3.43 7.31
CA ALA A 32 8.05 3.31 7.74
C ALA A 32 7.35 2.10 7.12
N TRP A 33 6.27 1.69 7.78
CA TRP A 33 5.31 0.71 7.30
C TRP A 33 3.91 1.22 7.56
N LEU A 34 3.08 1.30 6.52
CA LEU A 34 1.69 1.74 6.65
C LEU A 34 0.75 0.65 6.14
N THR A 35 -0.42 0.56 6.74
CA THR A 35 -1.51 -0.29 6.24
C THR A 35 -2.68 0.61 5.86
N ALA A 36 -3.03 0.60 4.58
CA ALA A 36 -4.21 1.25 4.05
C ALA A 36 -5.33 0.23 3.85
N THR A 37 -6.55 0.61 4.24
CA THR A 37 -7.76 -0.17 3.97
C THR A 37 -8.68 0.68 3.11
N GLY A 38 -9.02 0.17 1.93
CA GLY A 38 -9.89 0.82 0.97
C GLY A 38 -11.12 -0.04 0.68
N TYR A 39 -12.21 0.60 0.30
CA TYR A 39 -13.39 -0.08 -0.22
C TYR A 39 -13.40 0.02 -1.75
N LYS A 40 -13.50 -1.11 -2.42
CA LYS A 40 -13.64 -1.18 -3.87
C LYS A 40 -15.05 -0.78 -4.27
N MET A 41 -15.22 0.47 -4.68
CA MET A 41 -16.41 0.86 -5.42
C MET A 41 -16.32 0.31 -6.84
N SER A 42 -17.24 -0.58 -7.19
CA SER A 42 -17.57 -0.85 -8.59
C SER A 42 -18.18 0.44 -9.17
N LYS A 43 -17.45 1.10 -10.06
CA LYS A 43 -18.06 1.99 -11.04
C LYS A 43 -18.31 1.14 -12.27
N THR A 44 -19.54 0.65 -12.43
CA THR A 44 -20.05 0.27 -13.76
C THR A 44 -20.04 1.54 -14.60
N TRP A 45 -19.21 1.54 -15.64
CA TRP A 45 -19.25 2.52 -16.72
C TRP A 45 -20.29 2.08 -17.75
#